data_AF-A0A0A1DQ20-F1
#
_entry.id   AF-A0A0A1DQ20-F1
#
_cell.length_a   1.000
_cell.length_b   1.000
_cell.length_c   1.000
_cell.angle_alpha   90.00
_cell.angle_beta   90.00
_cell.angle_gamma   90.00
#
_symmetry.space_group_name_H-M   'P 1'
#
loop_
_entity.id
_entity.type
_entity.pdbx_description
1 polymer ?
#
loop_
_entity_poly.entity_id
_entity_poly.type
_entity_poly.pdbx_seq_one_letter_code
_entity_poly.pdbx_strand_id
1 'polypeptide(L)'
;MAPPEWKQYSPDPQRRSDGFDPADTAGRPEITPYAAPAELPYVRTVEERTVRRGPQGAGSKLLVLFLLAVVVVGGIVIGRADRDPGPGEVVPRLAAEPERPGPSPMGAQGFGRLLAALQERQGSTLVFQAVLHDSYAELTVPFATPVARGDQRAIELFWDGTRLSDRGDTSGRMAPHDLADLAGTDLAGLCATARALLTAADSCYLIIARPDPASTQRTLISAWAGAPFDASAMVRFDRHGRKVDQTVSRPQPDGPE
;
A
#
# COMPACT_ATOMS: atom_id res chain seq x y z
N MET A 1 38.66 -8.89 -5.04
CA MET A 1 38.71 -10.14 -5.82
C MET A 1 37.28 -10.51 -6.17
N ALA A 2 36.89 -10.38 -7.44
CA ALA A 2 35.58 -10.83 -7.92
C ALA A 2 35.71 -12.29 -8.39
N PRO A 3 34.69 -13.15 -8.19
CA PRO A 3 34.74 -14.53 -8.64
C PRO A 3 34.83 -14.61 -10.18
N PRO A 4 35.57 -15.60 -10.72
CA PRO A 4 35.74 -15.75 -12.16
C PRO A 4 34.47 -16.35 -12.78
N GLU A 5 33.91 -15.60 -13.73
CA GLU A 5 33.06 -16.06 -14.83
C GLU A 5 31.77 -16.80 -14.47
N TRP A 6 30.64 -16.09 -14.61
CA TRP A 6 29.32 -16.70 -14.68
C TRP A 6 29.22 -17.52 -15.98
N LYS A 7 29.14 -18.84 -15.87
CA LYS A 7 28.89 -19.72 -17.03
C LYS A 7 27.48 -19.45 -17.56
N GLN A 8 27.42 -19.00 -18.81
CA GLN A 8 26.18 -18.76 -19.53
C GLN A 8 25.42 -20.10 -19.69
N TYR A 9 24.19 -20.14 -19.19
CA TYR A 9 23.33 -21.32 -19.29
C TYR A 9 22.95 -21.58 -20.75
N SER A 10 23.38 -22.72 -21.30
CA SER A 10 22.87 -23.26 -22.56
C SER A 10 21.91 -24.41 -22.26
N PRO A 11 20.61 -24.28 -22.54
CA PRO A 11 19.68 -25.38 -22.38
C PRO A 11 20.06 -26.53 -23.33
N ASP A 12 20.09 -27.74 -22.80
CA ASP A 12 20.42 -28.96 -23.52
C ASP A 12 19.39 -29.21 -24.65
N PRO A 13 19.80 -29.18 -25.94
CA PRO A 13 18.89 -29.41 -27.05
C PRO A 13 18.43 -30.87 -27.18
N GLN A 14 18.92 -31.81 -26.35
CA GLN A 14 18.55 -33.22 -26.43
C GLN A 14 17.28 -33.62 -25.65
N ARG A 15 16.60 -32.71 -24.93
CA ARG A 15 15.23 -33.00 -24.43
C ARG A 15 14.18 -32.85 -25.55
N ARG A 16 14.33 -33.64 -26.61
CA ARG A 16 13.29 -33.90 -27.61
C ARG A 16 12.89 -35.37 -27.50
N SER A 17 11.71 -35.59 -26.92
CA SER A 17 10.85 -36.75 -27.15
C SER A 17 11.51 -38.12 -26.96
N ASP A 18 11.96 -38.43 -25.74
CA ASP A 18 12.12 -39.83 -25.34
C ASP A 18 10.74 -40.33 -24.91
N GLY A 19 10.19 -41.22 -25.75
CA GLY A 19 8.93 -41.90 -25.49
C GLY A 19 8.97 -42.59 -24.14
N PHE A 20 7.86 -42.48 -23.42
CA PHE A 20 7.65 -43.20 -22.17
C PHE A 20 7.61 -44.71 -22.49
N ASP A 21 8.72 -45.41 -22.25
CA ASP A 21 8.78 -46.87 -22.32
C ASP A 21 8.33 -47.44 -20.96
N PRO A 22 7.15 -48.09 -20.87
CA PRO A 22 6.64 -48.61 -19.61
C PRO A 22 7.48 -49.76 -19.02
N ALA A 23 8.47 -50.28 -19.76
CA ALA A 23 9.38 -51.31 -19.26
C ALA A 23 10.50 -50.75 -18.35
N ASP A 24 10.77 -49.45 -18.35
CA ASP A 24 11.91 -48.84 -17.63
C ASP A 24 11.57 -48.40 -16.19
N THR A 25 10.73 -49.18 -15.50
CA THR A 25 10.33 -48.90 -14.10
C THR A 25 11.16 -49.68 -13.07
N ALA A 26 12.06 -50.56 -13.51
CA ALA A 26 12.78 -51.49 -12.64
C ALA A 26 13.87 -50.85 -11.76
N GLY A 27 14.13 -49.54 -11.91
CA GLY A 27 15.14 -48.80 -11.14
C GLY A 27 14.60 -47.59 -10.39
N ARG A 28 13.28 -47.42 -10.26
CA ARG A 28 12.75 -46.26 -9.54
C ARG A 28 13.16 -46.34 -8.06
N PRO A 29 13.92 -45.36 -7.53
CA PRO A 29 14.29 -45.35 -6.12
C PRO A 29 13.00 -45.35 -5.29
N GLU A 30 12.93 -46.28 -4.34
CA GLU A 30 11.81 -46.38 -3.40
C GLU A 30 11.68 -45.04 -2.66
N ILE A 31 10.57 -44.34 -2.91
CA ILE A 31 10.30 -43.06 -2.25
C ILE A 31 10.04 -43.38 -0.79
N THR A 32 11.05 -43.17 0.04
CA THR A 32 10.94 -43.34 1.48
C THR A 32 9.94 -42.29 1.98
N PRO A 33 8.82 -42.68 2.61
CA PRO A 33 7.86 -41.72 3.13
C PRO A 33 8.56 -40.78 4.11
N TYR A 34 8.30 -39.48 3.97
CA TYR A 34 8.88 -38.49 4.87
C TYR A 34 8.47 -38.78 6.32
N ALA A 35 9.45 -39.08 7.17
CA ALA A 35 9.27 -39.20 8.61
C ALA A 35 9.55 -37.84 9.25
N ALA A 36 8.52 -37.23 9.84
CA ALA A 36 8.68 -35.98 10.59
C ALA A 36 9.66 -36.18 11.75
N PRO A 37 10.59 -35.24 12.01
CA PRO A 37 11.50 -35.33 13.15
C PRO A 37 10.72 -35.34 14.47
N ALA A 38 11.10 -36.23 15.39
CA ALA A 38 10.40 -36.44 16.66
C ALA A 38 10.47 -35.23 17.61
N GLU A 39 11.45 -34.34 17.42
CA GLU A 39 11.64 -33.16 18.24
C GLU A 39 11.90 -31.94 17.35
N LEU A 40 10.99 -30.96 17.44
CA LEU A 40 11.20 -29.64 16.88
C LEU A 40 12.21 -28.89 17.76
N PRO A 41 13.19 -28.16 17.19
CA PRO A 41 14.13 -27.38 17.99
C PRO A 41 13.37 -26.36 18.85
N TYR A 42 13.72 -26.30 20.13
CA TYR A 42 13.12 -25.38 21.11
C TYR A 42 13.16 -23.94 20.61
N VAL A 43 12.00 -23.40 20.25
CA VAL A 43 11.83 -21.99 19.88
C VAL A 43 11.69 -21.19 21.18
N ARG A 44 12.70 -20.36 21.50
CA ARG A 44 12.63 -19.45 22.65
C ARG A 44 11.44 -18.50 22.49
N THR A 45 10.65 -18.35 23.54
CA THR A 45 9.50 -17.43 23.56
C THR A 45 9.96 -15.97 23.50
N VAL A 46 9.11 -15.11 22.91
CA VAL A 46 9.37 -13.70 22.62
C VAL A 46 9.63 -12.85 23.88
N GLU A 47 9.31 -13.37 25.06
CA GLU A 47 9.44 -12.69 26.35
C GLU A 47 10.89 -12.51 26.83
N GLU A 48 11.86 -13.25 26.28
CA GLU A 48 13.26 -13.19 26.73
C GLU A 48 14.06 -11.98 26.20
N ARG A 49 13.48 -11.13 25.34
CA ARG A 49 14.26 -10.09 24.60
C ARG A 49 14.05 -8.63 24.98
N THR A 50 13.19 -8.30 25.94
CA THR A 50 12.95 -6.89 26.30
C THR A 50 13.35 -6.56 27.74
N VAL A 51 14.66 -6.53 27.98
CA VAL A 51 15.23 -5.73 29.08
C VAL A 51 16.31 -4.81 28.50
N ARG A 52 15.91 -3.57 28.18
CA ARG A 52 16.82 -2.42 28.21
C ARG A 52 16.15 -1.28 28.98
N ARG A 53 16.50 -1.18 30.26
CA ARG A 53 16.45 0.06 31.03
C ARG A 53 17.42 1.07 30.40
N GLY A 54 16.93 2.27 30.14
CA GLY A 54 17.70 3.46 29.76
C GLY A 54 17.06 4.72 30.35
N PRO A 55 17.83 5.80 30.59
CA PRO A 55 17.78 6.55 31.84
C PRO A 55 16.70 7.64 31.94
N GLN A 56 16.16 7.78 33.16
CA GLN A 56 15.51 8.99 33.66
C GLN A 56 16.53 10.14 33.69
N GLY A 57 16.22 11.28 33.07
CA GLY A 57 17.09 12.46 33.10
C GLY A 57 16.45 13.71 32.50
N ALA A 58 15.79 14.48 33.36
CA ALA A 58 15.59 15.94 33.33
C ALA A 58 15.62 16.68 31.96
N GLY A 59 14.45 17.11 31.47
CA GLY A 59 14.36 18.05 30.35
C GLY A 59 12.98 18.70 30.12
N SER A 60 12.13 18.78 31.15
CA SER A 60 10.69 19.09 31.03
C SER A 60 10.29 20.57 31.01
N LYS A 61 11.23 21.53 30.92
CA LYS A 61 10.89 22.96 31.06
C LYS A 61 11.14 23.83 29.82
N LEU A 62 11.72 23.29 28.75
CA LEU A 62 12.00 24.05 27.52
C LEU A 62 10.95 23.86 26.41
N LEU A 63 10.09 22.85 26.51
CA LEU A 63 9.11 22.51 25.48
C LEU A 63 7.84 23.40 25.51
N VAL A 64 7.55 24.04 26.65
CA VAL A 64 6.38 24.92 26.82
C VAL A 64 6.59 26.30 26.17
N LEU A 65 7.83 26.76 26.06
CA LEU A 65 8.15 28.08 25.51
C LEU A 65 8.18 28.09 23.97
N PHE A 66 8.42 26.94 23.33
CA PHE A 66 8.40 26.81 21.86
C PHE A 66 6.98 26.72 21.29
N LEU A 67 6.01 26.19 22.06
CA LEU A 67 4.61 26.09 21.65
C LEU A 67 3.89 27.46 21.59
N LEU A 68 4.36 28.48 22.30
CA LEU A 68 3.72 29.81 22.29
C LEU A 68 4.16 30.68 21.10
N ALA A 69 5.31 30.42 20.48
CA ALA A 69 5.85 31.23 19.39
C ALA A 69 5.26 30.87 18.00
N VAL A 70 4.74 29.65 17.83
CA VAL A 70 4.20 29.17 16.53
C VAL A 70 2.77 29.65 16.26
N VAL A 71 2.04 30.13 17.28
CA VAL A 71 0.65 30.61 17.13
C VAL A 71 0.56 31.98 16.43
N VAL A 72 1.64 32.74 16.32
CA VAL A 72 1.60 34.14 15.83
C VAL A 72 1.89 34.29 14.33
N VAL A 73 2.42 33.27 13.64
CA VAL A 73 2.85 33.41 12.22
C VAL A 73 1.89 32.75 11.20
N GLY A 74 0.92 31.95 11.64
CA GLY A 74 -0.02 31.22 10.76
C GLY A 74 -1.33 31.97 10.43
N GLY A 75 -1.37 33.30 10.57
CA GLY A 75 -2.56 34.11 10.31
C GLY A 75 -2.52 34.76 8.93
N ILE A 76 -3.60 34.56 8.16
CA ILE A 76 -3.99 35.26 6.92
C ILE A 76 -3.69 34.48 5.62
N VAL A 77 -4.58 33.55 5.30
CA VAL A 77 -5.08 33.39 3.92
C VAL A 77 -6.61 33.32 3.98
N ILE A 78 -7.25 34.50 4.04
CA ILE A 78 -8.70 34.63 3.85
C ILE A 78 -8.95 34.62 2.35
N GLY A 79 -9.14 33.43 1.78
CA GLY A 79 -9.64 33.25 0.42
C GLY A 79 -11.15 33.24 0.41
N ARG A 80 -11.75 34.32 -0.10
CA ARG A 80 -13.16 34.45 -0.50
C ARG A 80 -13.68 33.19 -1.22
N ALA A 81 -14.83 32.67 -0.79
CA ALA A 81 -15.75 31.95 -1.66
C ALA A 81 -17.18 32.12 -1.15
N ASP A 82 -17.85 33.19 -1.60
CA ASP A 82 -19.29 33.17 -1.81
C ASP A 82 -19.59 32.05 -2.81
N ARG A 83 -20.26 30.98 -2.37
CA ARG A 83 -21.06 30.09 -3.22
C ARG A 83 -22.00 29.22 -2.38
N ASP A 84 -23.27 29.25 -2.77
CA ASP A 84 -24.41 28.52 -2.22
C ASP A 84 -24.13 27.08 -1.77
N PRO A 85 -24.56 26.67 -0.56
CA PRO A 85 -24.66 25.27 -0.21
C PRO A 85 -26.02 24.71 -0.67
N GLY A 86 -26.03 23.98 -1.79
CA GLY A 86 -27.06 22.97 -2.04
C GLY A 86 -26.94 21.79 -1.06
N PRO A 87 -28.00 20.99 -0.84
CA PRO A 87 -27.98 19.88 0.11
C PRO A 87 -27.25 18.67 -0.50
N GLY A 88 -25.92 18.78 -0.59
CA GLY A 88 -25.01 17.66 -0.78
C GLY A 88 -24.00 17.73 0.35
N GLU A 89 -23.91 16.67 1.15
CA GLU A 89 -23.04 16.60 2.32
C GLU A 89 -21.58 16.86 1.93
N VAL A 90 -21.14 18.11 2.11
CA VAL A 90 -19.77 18.54 1.86
C VAL A 90 -18.92 18.00 3.00
N VAL A 91 -18.13 16.97 2.72
CA VAL A 91 -17.13 16.44 3.66
C VAL A 91 -16.23 17.61 4.09
N PRO A 92 -16.15 17.96 5.38
CA PRO A 92 -15.32 19.07 5.83
C PRO A 92 -13.85 18.76 5.52
N ARG A 93 -13.22 19.66 4.76
CA ARG A 93 -11.80 19.62 4.40
C ARG A 93 -10.98 19.91 5.67
N LEU A 94 -10.73 18.87 6.47
CA LEU A 94 -10.01 18.95 7.75
C LEU A 94 -8.51 19.25 7.54
N ALA A 95 -7.97 20.00 8.50
CA ALA A 95 -6.63 20.58 8.52
C ALA A 95 -5.50 19.54 8.37
N ALA A 96 -4.39 19.97 7.75
CA ALA A 96 -3.23 19.16 7.42
C ALA A 96 -2.58 18.50 8.66
N GLU A 97 -2.32 17.19 8.55
CA GLU A 97 -1.53 16.41 9.52
C GLU A 97 -0.06 16.89 9.58
N PRO A 98 0.64 16.69 10.72
CA PRO A 98 2.01 17.17 10.92
C PRO A 98 3.01 16.58 9.93
N GLU A 99 3.80 17.45 9.32
CA GLU A 99 4.75 17.16 8.24
C GLU A 99 5.83 16.14 8.64
N ARG A 100 5.75 14.95 8.06
CA ARG A 100 6.90 14.02 7.90
C ARG A 100 7.76 14.48 6.71
N PRO A 101 9.04 14.05 6.64
CA PRO A 101 9.93 14.49 5.57
C PRO A 101 9.45 13.97 4.21
N GLY A 102 8.79 14.84 3.44
CA GLY A 102 8.27 14.56 2.11
C GLY A 102 6.75 14.77 2.03
N PRO A 103 6.22 15.29 0.91
CA PRO A 103 4.78 15.48 0.76
C PRO A 103 4.08 14.12 0.65
N SER A 104 3.06 13.89 1.48
CA SER A 104 2.26 12.66 1.48
C SER A 104 1.73 12.32 0.08
N PRO A 105 1.83 11.06 -0.39
CA PRO A 105 1.28 10.67 -1.68
C PRO A 105 -0.25 10.76 -1.74
N MET A 106 -0.93 10.85 -0.58
CA MET A 106 -2.38 11.07 -0.52
C MET A 106 -2.74 12.57 -0.67
N GLY A 107 -1.76 13.47 -0.59
CA GLY A 107 -1.95 14.90 -0.80
C GLY A 107 -1.71 15.30 -2.25
N ALA A 108 -2.34 16.39 -2.69
CA ALA A 108 -2.25 16.85 -4.08
C ALA A 108 -0.81 17.03 -4.59
N GLN A 109 0.08 17.61 -3.78
CA GLN A 109 1.47 17.81 -4.16
C GLN A 109 2.27 16.50 -4.22
N GLY A 110 2.11 15.61 -3.23
CA GLY A 110 2.84 14.35 -3.18
C GLY A 110 2.36 13.39 -4.27
N PHE A 111 1.05 13.34 -4.53
CA PHE A 111 0.49 12.59 -5.65
C PHE A 111 1.02 13.08 -6.99
N GLY A 112 1.07 14.41 -7.21
CA GLY A 112 1.67 14.97 -8.43
C GLY A 112 3.14 14.60 -8.62
N ARG A 113 3.93 14.55 -7.54
CA ARG A 113 5.33 14.09 -7.58
C ARG A 113 5.44 12.59 -7.86
N LEU A 114 4.55 11.78 -7.29
CA LEU A 114 4.47 10.35 -7.57
C LEU A 114 4.20 10.09 -9.06
N LEU A 115 3.23 10.82 -9.65
CA LEU A 115 2.93 10.73 -11.08
C LEU A 115 4.13 11.13 -11.95
N ALA A 116 4.81 12.22 -11.59
CA ALA A 116 6.02 12.65 -12.31
C ALA A 116 7.12 11.60 -12.24
N ALA A 117 7.36 11.00 -11.07
CA ALA A 117 8.36 9.94 -10.89
C ALA A 117 8.00 8.67 -11.70
N LEU A 118 6.71 8.30 -11.76
CA LEU A 118 6.24 7.20 -12.60
C LEU A 118 6.46 7.50 -14.08
N GLN A 119 6.08 8.70 -14.53
CA GLN A 119 6.26 9.12 -15.92
C GLN A 119 7.72 9.14 -16.33
N GLU A 120 8.63 9.61 -15.46
CA GLU A 120 10.08 9.61 -15.70
C GLU A 120 10.64 8.18 -15.78
N ARG A 121 10.21 7.30 -14.88
CA ARG A 121 10.74 5.93 -14.78
C ARG A 121 10.19 4.98 -15.84
N GLN A 122 8.88 5.01 -16.09
CA GLN A 122 8.15 4.03 -16.91
C GLN A 122 7.68 4.61 -18.24
N GLY A 123 7.87 5.92 -18.47
CA GLY A 123 7.27 6.61 -19.61
C GLY A 123 5.73 6.65 -19.55
N SER A 124 5.14 6.34 -18.40
CA SER A 124 3.70 6.16 -18.22
C SER A 124 3.31 6.21 -16.74
N THR A 125 2.05 6.55 -16.48
CA THR A 125 1.39 6.53 -15.16
C THR A 125 0.41 5.36 -15.02
N LEU A 126 0.49 4.38 -15.92
CA LEU A 126 -0.33 3.16 -15.85
C LEU A 126 0.07 2.28 -14.66
N VAL A 127 -0.92 1.87 -13.87
CA VAL A 127 -0.76 0.92 -12.77
C VAL A 127 -1.86 -0.13 -12.79
N PHE A 128 -1.56 -1.33 -12.32
CA PHE A 128 -2.57 -2.31 -11.94
C PHE A 128 -3.24 -1.92 -10.62
N GLN A 129 -2.43 -1.50 -9.65
CA GLN A 129 -2.87 -1.08 -8.31
C GLN A 129 -1.86 -0.08 -7.73
N ALA A 130 -2.36 0.88 -6.97
CA ALA A 130 -1.55 1.75 -6.12
C ALA A 130 -2.07 1.71 -4.68
N VAL A 131 -1.19 1.50 -3.72
CA VAL A 131 -1.47 1.57 -2.28
C VAL A 131 -0.73 2.79 -1.72
N LEU A 132 -1.48 3.80 -1.29
CA LEU A 132 -0.95 5.07 -0.80
C LEU A 132 -1.06 5.10 0.72
N HIS A 133 0.09 5.10 1.38
CA HIS A 133 0.21 5.35 2.81
C HIS A 133 0.50 6.83 3.06
N ASP A 134 0.53 7.23 4.32
CA ASP A 134 0.79 8.62 4.68
C ASP A 134 2.17 9.11 4.22
N SER A 135 3.19 8.27 4.29
CA SER A 135 4.58 8.65 3.99
C SER A 135 5.22 7.91 2.81
N TYR A 136 4.53 6.96 2.19
CA TYR A 136 5.06 6.17 1.09
C TYR A 136 3.94 5.61 0.21
N ALA A 137 4.29 5.12 -0.98
CA ALA A 137 3.37 4.42 -1.84
C ALA A 137 3.96 3.10 -2.34
N GLU A 138 3.11 2.10 -2.51
CA GLU A 138 3.43 0.82 -3.14
C GLU A 138 2.64 0.73 -4.44
N LEU A 139 3.31 0.42 -5.53
CA LEU A 139 2.72 0.44 -6.86
C LEU A 139 2.97 -0.90 -7.54
N THR A 140 1.95 -1.44 -8.18
CA THR A 140 2.08 -2.58 -9.10
C THR A 140 1.91 -2.03 -10.51
N VAL A 141 3.01 -1.89 -11.25
CA VAL A 141 3.02 -1.30 -12.61
C VAL A 141 3.17 -2.38 -13.68
N PRO A 142 2.68 -2.17 -14.92
CA PRO A 142 2.99 -3.05 -16.04
C PRO A 142 4.50 -3.20 -16.26
N PHE A 143 4.94 -4.42 -16.60
CA PHE A 143 6.35 -4.69 -16.90
C PHE A 143 6.86 -3.92 -18.13
N ALA A 144 5.97 -3.65 -19.10
CA ALA A 144 6.30 -2.93 -20.31
C ALA A 144 5.16 -2.00 -20.73
N THR A 145 5.53 -0.88 -21.35
CA THR A 145 4.63 0.13 -21.92
C THR A 145 5.01 0.36 -23.39
N PRO A 146 4.05 0.26 -24.35
CA PRO A 146 2.62 -0.05 -24.18
C PRO A 146 2.38 -1.50 -23.70
N VAL A 147 1.27 -1.70 -22.96
CA VAL A 147 0.90 -3.00 -22.40
C VAL A 147 0.31 -3.89 -23.50
N ALA A 148 0.93 -5.05 -23.76
CA ALA A 148 0.38 -6.01 -24.70
C ALA A 148 -0.95 -6.59 -24.21
N ARG A 149 -1.86 -6.95 -25.13
CA ARG A 149 -3.18 -7.48 -24.77
C ARG A 149 -3.04 -8.77 -23.94
N GLY A 150 -3.57 -8.76 -22.73
CA GLY A 150 -3.53 -9.90 -21.81
C GLY A 150 -2.19 -10.07 -21.09
N ASP A 151 -1.22 -9.18 -21.28
CA ASP A 151 0.01 -9.21 -20.48
C ASP A 151 -0.29 -8.78 -19.05
N GLN A 152 -0.04 -9.69 -18.13
CA GLN A 152 -0.21 -9.50 -16.69
C GLN A 152 1.12 -9.40 -15.96
N ARG A 153 2.27 -9.42 -16.66
CA ARG A 153 3.56 -9.24 -15.98
C ARG A 153 3.65 -7.84 -15.41
N ALA A 154 4.11 -7.75 -14.17
CA ALA A 154 4.15 -6.51 -13.43
C ALA A 154 5.45 -6.37 -12.63
N ILE A 155 5.76 -5.14 -12.25
CA ILE A 155 6.86 -4.79 -11.35
C ILE A 155 6.25 -4.11 -10.13
N GLU A 156 6.70 -4.51 -8.94
CA GLU A 156 6.39 -3.83 -7.69
C GLU A 156 7.39 -2.70 -7.47
N LEU A 157 6.89 -1.48 -7.36
CA LEU A 157 7.67 -0.30 -7.06
C LEU A 157 7.29 0.25 -5.68
N PHE A 158 8.27 0.80 -4.98
CA PHE A 158 8.10 1.52 -3.72
C PHE A 158 8.52 2.96 -3.91
N TRP A 159 7.68 3.90 -3.48
CA TRP A 159 7.97 5.31 -3.45
C TRP A 159 8.10 5.81 -2.01
N ASP A 160 9.26 6.35 -1.66
CA ASP A 160 9.59 6.77 -0.29
C ASP A 160 9.22 8.22 0.05
N GLY A 161 8.44 8.88 -0.80
CA GLY A 161 8.20 10.33 -0.73
C GLY A 161 9.11 11.15 -1.65
N THR A 162 10.18 10.54 -2.18
CA THR A 162 11.17 11.24 -3.01
C THR A 162 11.52 10.48 -4.30
N ARG A 163 11.71 9.17 -4.24
CA ARG A 163 12.18 8.35 -5.37
C ARG A 163 11.47 7.00 -5.43
N LEU A 164 11.47 6.41 -6.63
CA LEU A 164 11.00 5.05 -6.86
C LEU A 164 12.15 4.05 -6.76
N SER A 165 11.91 2.93 -6.10
CA SER A 165 12.80 1.76 -6.05
C SER A 165 12.05 0.48 -6.39
N ASP A 166 12.72 -0.51 -6.98
CA ASP A 166 12.15 -1.82 -7.24
C ASP A 166 12.00 -2.61 -5.93
N ARG A 167 10.89 -3.34 -5.82
CA ARG A 167 10.63 -4.33 -4.77
C ARG A 167 10.69 -5.76 -5.29
N GLY A 168 10.34 -5.97 -6.57
CA GLY A 168 10.41 -7.26 -7.23
C GLY A 168 9.50 -7.37 -8.45
N ASP A 169 9.51 -8.53 -9.08
CA ASP A 169 8.61 -8.87 -10.17
C ASP A 169 7.35 -9.55 -9.62
N THR A 170 6.19 -9.26 -10.22
CA THR A 170 4.89 -9.80 -9.79
C THR A 170 3.94 -9.98 -10.98
N SER A 171 2.67 -10.25 -10.69
CA SER A 171 1.60 -10.29 -11.69
C SER A 171 0.44 -9.34 -11.34
N GLY A 172 -0.04 -8.61 -12.35
CA GLY A 172 -1.23 -7.78 -12.27
C GLY A 172 -2.50 -8.61 -12.36
N ARG A 173 -3.40 -8.45 -11.39
CA ARG A 173 -4.69 -9.19 -11.34
C ARG A 173 -5.85 -8.47 -12.04
N MET A 174 -5.69 -7.19 -12.30
CA MET A 174 -6.73 -6.31 -12.85
C MET A 174 -6.25 -5.71 -14.18
N ALA A 175 -7.11 -5.00 -14.90
CA ALA A 175 -6.64 -4.26 -16.07
C ALA A 175 -5.92 -2.97 -15.61
N PRO A 176 -4.81 -2.56 -16.27
CA PRO A 176 -4.10 -1.34 -15.92
C PRO A 176 -5.01 -0.12 -16.04
N HIS A 177 -4.86 0.87 -15.18
CA HIS A 177 -5.51 2.17 -15.28
C HIS A 177 -4.48 3.29 -15.17
N ASP A 178 -4.79 4.45 -15.74
CA ASP A 178 -3.90 5.60 -15.67
C ASP A 178 -4.16 6.36 -14.36
N LEU A 179 -3.15 6.46 -13.50
CA LEU A 179 -3.28 7.24 -12.27
C LEU A 179 -3.44 8.75 -12.53
N ALA A 180 -3.04 9.24 -13.71
CA ALA A 180 -3.24 10.63 -14.08
C ALA A 180 -4.72 11.00 -14.31
N ASP A 181 -5.61 10.01 -14.41
CA ASP A 181 -7.07 10.23 -14.46
C ASP A 181 -7.65 10.72 -13.12
N LEU A 182 -6.85 10.69 -12.04
CA LEU A 182 -7.23 11.16 -10.71
C LEU A 182 -6.57 12.50 -10.39
N ALA A 183 -7.35 13.43 -9.84
CA ALA A 183 -6.78 14.63 -9.24
C ALA A 183 -6.32 14.32 -7.82
N GLY A 184 -5.10 14.68 -7.47
CA GLY A 184 -4.61 14.49 -6.09
C GLY A 184 -5.42 15.28 -5.03
N THR A 185 -6.21 16.27 -5.44
CA THR A 185 -7.18 16.96 -4.57
C THR A 185 -8.36 16.08 -4.16
N ASP A 186 -8.69 15.06 -4.96
CA ASP A 186 -9.82 14.16 -4.72
C ASP A 186 -9.44 13.07 -3.71
N LEU A 187 -8.14 12.87 -3.47
CA LEU A 187 -7.60 11.94 -2.46
C LEU A 187 -7.55 12.57 -1.06
N ALA A 188 -7.55 13.91 -1.00
CA ALA A 188 -7.41 14.64 0.25
C ALA A 188 -8.64 14.41 1.17
N GLY A 189 -8.40 13.96 2.40
CA GLY A 189 -9.46 13.77 3.39
C GLY A 189 -10.22 12.44 3.28
N LEU A 190 -9.96 11.60 2.26
CA LEU A 190 -10.59 10.29 2.16
C LEU A 190 -10.26 9.40 3.37
N CYS A 191 -9.00 9.44 3.82
CA CYS A 191 -8.57 8.74 5.04
C CYS A 191 -9.24 9.28 6.31
N ALA A 192 -9.46 10.59 6.41
CA ALA A 192 -10.18 11.17 7.54
C ALA A 192 -11.62 10.64 7.60
N THR A 193 -12.27 10.46 6.44
CA THR A 193 -13.61 9.88 6.34
C THR A 193 -13.66 8.44 6.85
N ALA A 194 -12.68 7.60 6.49
CA ALA A 194 -12.62 6.22 6.97
C ALA A 194 -12.30 6.14 8.47
N ARG A 195 -11.32 6.94 8.94
CA ARG A 195 -10.94 6.99 10.37
C ARG A 195 -12.09 7.44 11.27
N ALA A 196 -12.94 8.36 10.82
CA ALA A 196 -14.09 8.84 11.58
C ALA A 196 -15.14 7.76 11.91
N LEU A 197 -15.08 6.59 11.26
CA LEU A 197 -15.98 5.46 11.54
C LEU A 197 -15.53 4.59 12.71
N LEU A 198 -14.30 4.80 13.20
CA LEU A 198 -13.68 4.01 14.26
C LEU A 198 -13.30 4.89 15.44
N THR A 199 -13.45 4.35 16.65
CA THR A 199 -12.86 4.92 17.84
C THR A 199 -11.36 4.61 17.84
N ALA A 200 -10.52 5.61 18.05
CA ALA A 200 -9.06 5.44 18.14
C ALA A 200 -8.40 4.78 16.90
N ALA A 201 -8.82 5.18 15.70
CA ALA A 201 -8.12 4.78 14.48
C ALA A 201 -6.67 5.26 14.49
N ASP A 202 -5.72 4.36 14.26
CA ASP A 202 -4.28 4.63 14.34
C ASP A 202 -3.60 4.60 12.96
N SER A 203 -4.27 4.04 11.96
CA SER A 203 -3.71 3.78 10.64
C SER A 203 -4.75 4.05 9.57
N CYS A 204 -4.29 4.53 8.42
CA CYS A 204 -5.10 4.59 7.21
C CYS A 204 -4.22 4.56 5.96
N TYR A 205 -4.74 3.97 4.90
CA TYR A 205 -4.15 3.98 3.56
C TYR A 205 -5.25 3.96 2.50
N LEU A 206 -4.91 4.37 1.28
CA LEU A 206 -5.79 4.32 0.11
C LEU A 206 -5.34 3.20 -0.82
N ILE A 207 -6.28 2.44 -1.36
CA ILE A 207 -6.06 1.54 -2.50
C ILE A 207 -6.74 2.14 -3.71
N ILE A 208 -5.99 2.37 -4.77
CA ILE A 208 -6.48 2.82 -6.07
C ILE A 208 -6.31 1.66 -7.05
N ALA A 209 -7.42 1.17 -7.56
CA ALA A 209 -7.47 0.01 -8.43
C ALA A 209 -8.71 0.07 -9.30
N ARG A 210 -8.59 -0.35 -10.57
CA ARG A 210 -9.75 -0.45 -11.45
C ARG A 210 -10.76 -1.43 -10.82
N PRO A 211 -12.06 -1.11 -10.80
CA PRO A 211 -13.06 -2.05 -10.32
C PRO A 211 -13.01 -3.34 -11.16
N ASP A 212 -13.25 -4.47 -10.49
CA ASP A 212 -13.46 -5.75 -11.15
C ASP A 212 -14.57 -5.57 -12.20
N PRO A 213 -14.35 -5.91 -13.49
CA PRO A 213 -15.38 -5.79 -14.52
C PRO A 213 -16.64 -6.61 -14.23
N ALA A 214 -16.56 -7.65 -13.39
CA ALA A 214 -17.71 -8.42 -12.93
C ALA A 214 -18.49 -7.72 -11.81
N SER A 215 -17.90 -6.72 -11.14
CA SER A 215 -18.56 -5.95 -10.08
C SER A 215 -19.44 -4.86 -10.67
N THR A 216 -20.65 -4.71 -10.11
CA THR A 216 -21.53 -3.57 -10.42
C THR A 216 -21.06 -2.28 -9.75
N GLN A 217 -20.13 -2.37 -8.79
CA GLN A 217 -19.61 -1.22 -8.06
C GLN A 217 -18.55 -0.49 -8.88
N ARG A 218 -18.80 0.79 -9.20
CA ARG A 218 -17.87 1.68 -9.92
C ARG A 218 -16.84 2.34 -8.99
N THR A 219 -16.34 1.59 -8.03
CA THR A 219 -15.38 2.08 -7.05
C THR A 219 -13.98 2.07 -7.65
N LEU A 220 -13.26 3.19 -7.56
CA LEU A 220 -11.87 3.29 -8.00
C LEU A 220 -10.91 3.42 -6.81
N ILE A 221 -11.39 4.02 -5.71
CA ILE A 221 -10.57 4.32 -4.53
C ILE A 221 -11.22 3.65 -3.32
N SER A 222 -10.44 2.93 -2.52
CA SER A 222 -10.87 2.38 -1.23
C SER A 222 -9.99 2.92 -0.12
N ALA A 223 -10.54 3.67 0.82
CA ALA A 223 -9.82 4.06 2.03
C ALA A 223 -10.03 3.00 3.11
N TRP A 224 -8.93 2.48 3.65
CA TRP A 224 -8.91 1.50 4.73
C TRP A 224 -8.35 2.14 5.98
N ALA A 225 -9.09 2.07 7.09
CA ALA A 225 -8.65 2.50 8.40
C ALA A 225 -8.64 1.31 9.37
N GLY A 226 -7.59 1.25 10.19
CA GLY A 226 -7.44 0.28 11.27
C GLY A 226 -7.49 0.96 12.63
N ALA A 227 -7.96 0.23 13.63
CA ALA A 227 -7.95 0.59 15.04
C ALA A 227 -7.58 -0.65 15.89
N PRO A 228 -7.26 -0.49 17.19
CA PRO A 228 -6.96 -1.61 18.08
C PRO A 228 -8.06 -2.68 18.10
N PHE A 229 -7.69 -3.90 18.51
CA PHE A 229 -8.60 -5.06 18.64
C PHE A 229 -9.28 -5.46 17.32
N ASP A 230 -8.52 -5.41 16.21
CA ASP A 230 -8.96 -5.82 14.87
C ASP A 230 -10.19 -5.05 14.33
N ALA A 231 -10.51 -3.90 14.94
CA ALA A 231 -11.54 -3.01 14.42
C ALA A 231 -11.02 -2.33 13.13
N SER A 232 -11.84 -2.35 12.09
CA SER A 232 -11.49 -1.79 10.79
C SER A 232 -12.67 -1.16 10.10
N ALA A 233 -12.39 -0.17 9.25
CA ALA A 233 -13.39 0.48 8.43
C ALA A 233 -12.85 0.63 7.02
N MET A 234 -13.70 0.39 6.04
CA MET A 234 -13.43 0.61 4.64
C MET A 234 -14.48 1.55 4.08
N VAL A 235 -14.06 2.60 3.39
CA VAL A 235 -14.95 3.47 2.62
C VAL A 235 -14.52 3.44 1.16
N ARG A 236 -15.49 3.20 0.28
CA ARG A 236 -15.31 3.11 -1.16
C ARG A 236 -15.74 4.42 -1.81
N PHE A 237 -14.93 4.92 -2.74
CA PHE A 237 -15.16 6.16 -3.45
C PHE A 237 -15.07 5.97 -4.97
N ASP A 238 -15.81 6.80 -5.70
CA ASP A 238 -15.67 6.95 -7.14
C ASP A 238 -14.39 7.74 -7.49
N ARG A 239 -14.14 7.95 -8.78
CA ARG A 239 -12.96 8.67 -9.28
C ARG A 239 -12.88 10.15 -8.87
N HIS A 240 -13.95 10.71 -8.32
CA HIS A 240 -14.04 12.10 -7.89
C HIS A 240 -14.04 12.23 -6.36
N GLY A 241 -13.66 11.16 -5.65
CA GLY A 241 -13.63 11.13 -4.20
C GLY A 241 -15.03 11.12 -3.55
N ARG A 242 -16.10 10.82 -4.30
CA ARG A 242 -17.45 10.73 -3.73
C ARG A 242 -17.67 9.35 -3.15
N LYS A 243 -18.19 9.30 -1.93
CA LYS A 243 -18.50 8.05 -1.23
C LYS A 243 -19.55 7.24 -2.00
N VAL A 244 -19.28 5.96 -2.19
CA VAL A 244 -20.15 4.97 -2.84
C VAL A 244 -20.72 3.99 -1.83
N ASP A 245 -19.86 3.46 -0.95
CA ASP A 245 -20.20 2.41 0.01
C ASP A 245 -19.28 2.49 1.23
N GLN A 246 -19.68 1.90 2.35
CA GLN A 246 -18.84 1.75 3.53
C GLN A 246 -19.09 0.43 4.24
N THR A 247 -18.05 -0.12 4.85
CA THR A 247 -18.11 -1.30 5.71
C THR A 247 -17.35 -1.02 6.99
N VAL A 248 -17.91 -1.42 8.13
CA VAL A 248 -17.26 -1.32 9.44
C VAL A 248 -17.27 -2.69 10.07
N SER A 249 -16.09 -3.19 10.43
CA SER A 249 -15.91 -4.42 11.20
C SER A 249 -15.52 -4.05 12.64
N ARG A 250 -16.21 -4.63 13.61
CA ARG A 250 -15.90 -4.47 15.03
C ARG A 250 -15.74 -5.85 15.65
N PRO A 251 -14.83 -6.02 16.63
CA PRO A 251 -14.77 -7.25 17.40
C PRO A 251 -16.15 -7.53 18.00
N GLN A 252 -16.66 -8.74 17.79
CA GLN A 252 -17.87 -9.20 18.43
C GLN A 252 -17.55 -9.35 19.91
N PRO A 253 -18.31 -8.74 20.83
CA PRO A 253 -18.11 -9.00 22.24
C PRO A 253 -18.26 -10.51 22.44
N ASP A 254 -17.29 -11.13 23.12
CA ASP A 254 -17.40 -12.53 23.52
C ASP A 254 -18.78 -12.72 24.15
N GLY A 255 -19.55 -13.67 23.61
CA GLY A 255 -20.93 -13.89 24.04
C GLY A 255 -21.00 -14.10 25.54
N PRO A 256 -22.13 -13.80 26.19
CA PRO A 256 -22.26 -13.99 27.63
C PRO A 256 -21.96 -15.46 27.99
N GLU A 257 -20.98 -15.67 28.85
CA GLU A 257 -20.74 -16.94 29.55
C GLU A 257 -21.89 -17.27 30.53
#